data_AF-A0A2N9MGX8-F1
#
_entry.id   AF-A0A2N9MGX8-F1
#
_cell.length_a   1.000
_cell.length_b   1.000
_cell.length_c   1.000
_cell.angle_alpha   90.00
_cell.angle_beta   90.00
_cell.angle_gamma   90.00
#
_symmetry.space_group_name_H-M   'P 1'
#
loop_
_entity.id
_entity.type
_entity.pdbx_description
1 polymer ?
#
loop_
_entity_poly.entity_id
_entity_poly.type
_entity_poly.pdbx_seq_one_letter_code
_entity_poly.pdbx_strand_id
1 'polypeptide(L)'
;MNAKDRIMKRSTIAKTLTIAAVTVLALGLAPAANANDRGCTNATVNGTFSQKGTGVIIAPPSIAGPTANVGTLTFDGRGAVTGTVVNSLNGTIVPATEKGTYQVNPDCTGTYTVQISPLGITGHAFFVIDDVANEIQIITTDPGVVIICVARRQFPVGDWRQ
;
A
#
# COMPACT_ATOMS: atom_id res chain seq x y z
N MET A 1 65.18 16.49 35.30
CA MET A 1 63.78 16.11 35.02
C MET A 1 63.66 14.59 35.05
N ASN A 2 62.78 14.06 35.90
CA ASN A 2 62.79 12.69 36.41
C ASN A 2 61.96 11.72 35.52
N ALA A 3 62.40 10.47 35.35
CA ALA A 3 61.81 9.49 34.42
C ALA A 3 60.36 9.08 34.78
N LYS A 4 59.93 9.28 36.04
CA LYS A 4 58.57 9.00 36.51
C LYS A 4 57.48 9.86 35.84
N ASP A 5 57.80 11.08 35.41
CA ASP A 5 56.80 12.01 34.84
C ASP A 5 56.43 11.70 33.37
N ARG A 6 57.26 10.94 32.65
CA ARG A 6 56.94 10.51 31.27
C ARG A 6 55.96 9.33 31.22
N ILE A 7 55.87 8.53 32.29
CA ILE A 7 55.03 7.33 32.34
C ILE A 7 53.57 7.71 32.64
N MET A 8 53.33 8.72 33.46
CA MET A 8 51.99 9.12 33.89
C MET A 8 51.18 9.84 32.80
N LYS A 9 51.82 10.65 31.94
CA LYS A 9 51.14 11.34 30.81
C LYS A 9 50.72 10.40 29.68
N ARG A 10 51.44 9.29 29.46
CA ARG A 10 51.08 8.29 28.43
C ARG A 10 49.82 7.50 28.81
N SER A 11 49.62 7.22 30.10
CA SER A 11 48.46 6.47 30.61
C SER A 11 47.15 7.25 30.49
N THR A 12 47.18 8.56 30.74
CA THR A 12 45.97 9.40 30.66
C THR A 12 45.55 9.66 29.21
N ILE A 13 46.49 9.84 28.28
CA ILE A 13 46.21 10.03 26.85
C ILE A 13 45.56 8.77 26.23
N ALA A 14 46.00 7.58 26.65
CA ALA A 14 45.45 6.32 26.16
C ALA A 14 43.99 6.09 26.58
N LYS A 15 43.59 6.53 27.78
CA LYS A 15 42.22 6.38 28.31
C LYS A 15 41.21 7.35 27.70
N THR A 16 41.64 8.56 27.32
CA THR A 16 40.74 9.55 26.70
C THR A 16 40.46 9.22 25.23
N LEU A 17 41.42 8.61 24.52
CA LEU A 17 41.22 8.16 23.13
C LEU A 17 40.26 6.96 23.02
N THR A 18 40.13 6.14 24.05
CA THR A 18 39.22 4.98 24.03
C THR A 18 37.75 5.39 24.19
N ILE A 19 37.46 6.47 24.92
CA ILE A 19 36.07 6.92 25.17
C ILE A 19 35.52 7.69 23.94
N ALA A 20 36.36 8.48 23.26
CA ALA A 20 35.95 9.23 22.07
C ALA A 20 35.72 8.34 20.83
N ALA A 21 36.40 7.18 20.74
CA ALA A 21 36.21 6.24 19.64
C ALA A 21 34.87 5.47 19.73
N VAL A 22 34.34 5.26 20.94
CA VAL A 22 33.08 4.52 21.16
C VAL A 22 31.85 5.39 20.84
N THR A 23 31.92 6.72 21.02
CA THR A 23 30.79 7.61 20.73
C THR A 23 30.64 7.91 19.23
N VAL A 24 31.72 7.93 18.45
CA VAL A 24 31.65 8.14 16.99
C VAL A 24 31.16 6.88 16.26
N LEU A 25 31.45 5.68 16.77
CA LEU A 25 31.01 4.43 16.15
C LEU A 25 29.51 4.12 16.38
N ALA A 26 28.88 4.74 17.37
CA ALA A 26 27.45 4.54 17.66
C ALA A 26 26.51 5.29 16.69
N LEU A 27 27.00 6.32 15.99
CA LEU A 27 26.20 7.12 15.05
C LEU A 27 26.21 6.58 13.61
N GLY A 28 27.11 5.65 13.28
CA GLY A 28 27.23 5.06 11.94
C GLY A 28 26.28 3.88 11.67
N LEU A 29 25.49 3.46 12.67
CA LEU A 29 24.58 2.31 12.61
C LEU A 29 23.10 2.69 12.68
N ALA A 30 22.77 3.98 12.61
CA ALA A 30 21.37 4.35 12.43
C ALA A 30 20.92 3.82 11.06
N PRO A 31 19.87 2.97 10.98
CA PRO A 31 19.33 2.58 9.69
C PRO A 31 18.97 3.87 8.94
N ALA A 32 19.43 3.97 7.69
CA ALA A 32 18.97 5.03 6.81
C ALA A 32 17.45 4.86 6.68
N ALA A 33 16.69 5.65 7.42
CA ALA A 33 15.24 5.69 7.27
C ALA A 33 14.97 6.17 5.84
N ASN A 34 14.50 5.26 4.98
CA ASN A 34 14.03 5.65 3.66
C ASN A 34 12.88 6.65 3.88
N ALA A 35 13.05 7.89 3.40
CA ALA A 35 12.03 8.94 3.58
C ALA A 35 10.66 8.57 2.96
N ASN A 36 10.62 7.53 2.12
CA ASN A 36 9.41 6.99 1.51
C ASN A 36 8.77 5.85 2.32
N ASP A 37 9.43 5.30 3.34
CA ASP A 37 8.85 4.26 4.19
C ASP A 37 7.88 4.88 5.21
N ARG A 38 6.59 4.59 5.03
CA ARG A 38 5.50 5.03 5.90
C ARG A 38 4.97 3.90 6.79
N GLY A 39 5.63 2.74 6.79
CA GLY A 39 5.24 1.57 7.58
C GLY A 39 3.97 0.87 7.07
N CYS A 40 3.54 1.14 5.85
CA CYS A 40 2.37 0.49 5.27
C CYS A 40 2.64 -1.01 4.98
N THR A 41 1.63 -1.85 5.25
CA THR A 41 1.68 -3.30 5.04
C THR A 41 0.33 -3.80 4.57
N ASN A 42 0.22 -5.10 4.21
CA ASN A 42 -1.08 -5.67 3.85
C ASN A 42 -2.14 -5.49 4.96
N ALA A 43 -1.72 -5.45 6.23
CA ALA A 43 -2.60 -5.25 7.37
C ALA A 43 -3.20 -3.83 7.41
N THR A 44 -2.55 -2.84 6.79
CA THR A 44 -3.02 -1.44 6.75
C THR A 44 -4.40 -1.31 6.12
N VAL A 45 -4.70 -2.12 5.11
CA VAL A 45 -5.99 -2.08 4.38
C VAL A 45 -6.98 -3.14 4.85
N ASN A 46 -6.75 -3.83 5.97
CA ASN A 46 -7.67 -4.88 6.45
C ASN A 46 -9.09 -4.32 6.66
N GLY A 47 -10.08 -5.03 6.11
CA GLY A 47 -11.50 -4.75 6.27
C GLY A 47 -12.25 -4.57 4.94
N THR A 48 -13.50 -4.14 5.06
CA THR A 48 -14.41 -3.94 3.92
C THR A 48 -14.54 -2.47 3.56
N PHE A 49 -14.41 -2.19 2.26
CA PHE A 49 -14.51 -0.89 1.64
C PHE A 49 -15.67 -0.90 0.66
N SER A 50 -16.48 0.16 0.65
CA SER A 50 -17.39 0.45 -0.46
C SER A 50 -16.58 1.05 -1.60
N GLN A 51 -16.74 0.51 -2.80
CA GLN A 51 -16.07 0.99 -4.01
C GLN A 51 -17.06 1.66 -4.96
N LYS A 52 -16.57 2.67 -5.67
CA LYS A 52 -17.19 3.21 -6.87
C LYS A 52 -16.12 3.42 -7.94
N GLY A 53 -16.45 3.06 -9.16
CA GLY A 53 -15.53 3.18 -10.30
C GLY A 53 -16.23 3.74 -11.53
N THR A 54 -15.45 4.41 -12.38
CA THR A 54 -15.93 4.86 -13.69
C THR A 54 -14.78 4.99 -14.68
N GLY A 55 -15.09 4.87 -15.97
CA GLY A 55 -14.12 5.04 -17.03
C GLY A 55 -14.63 4.57 -18.38
N VAL A 56 -13.68 4.15 -19.22
CA VAL A 56 -13.93 3.64 -20.57
C VAL A 56 -13.05 2.42 -20.85
N ILE A 57 -13.65 1.40 -21.46
CA ILE A 57 -12.94 0.29 -22.09
C ILE A 57 -12.72 0.70 -23.56
N ILE A 58 -11.46 0.74 -23.98
CA ILE A 58 -11.05 1.13 -25.34
C ILE A 58 -10.94 -0.11 -26.24
N ALA A 59 -10.47 -1.23 -25.70
CA ALA A 59 -10.25 -2.45 -26.45
C ALA A 59 -10.53 -3.72 -25.61
N PRO A 60 -10.89 -4.85 -26.25
CA PRO A 60 -11.21 -4.98 -27.69
C PRO A 60 -12.54 -4.30 -28.06
N PRO A 61 -12.79 -3.99 -29.36
CA PRO A 61 -13.98 -3.27 -29.81
C PRO A 61 -15.31 -3.92 -29.40
N SER A 62 -15.35 -5.24 -29.23
CA SER A 62 -16.55 -5.99 -28.85
C SER A 62 -17.09 -5.65 -27.46
N ILE A 63 -16.24 -5.11 -26.57
CA ILE A 63 -16.61 -4.70 -25.20
C ILE A 63 -16.29 -3.23 -24.93
N ALA A 64 -15.89 -2.48 -25.97
CA ALA A 64 -15.52 -1.08 -25.83
C ALA A 64 -16.74 -0.23 -25.48
N GLY A 65 -16.53 0.77 -24.62
CA GLY A 65 -17.59 1.66 -24.18
C GLY A 65 -17.39 2.19 -22.77
N PRO A 66 -18.24 3.14 -22.36
CA PRO A 66 -18.22 3.68 -21.00
C PRO A 66 -18.56 2.58 -19.98
N THR A 67 -17.98 2.69 -18.81
CA THR A 67 -18.24 1.79 -17.69
C THR A 67 -18.38 2.55 -16.37
N ALA A 68 -19.23 2.01 -15.50
CA ALA A 68 -19.34 2.41 -14.11
C ALA A 68 -19.57 1.18 -13.24
N ASN A 69 -19.10 1.21 -11.99
CA ASN A 69 -19.39 0.16 -11.03
C ASN A 69 -19.60 0.73 -9.62
N VAL A 70 -20.32 -0.03 -8.80
CA VAL A 70 -20.42 0.18 -7.36
C VAL A 70 -20.43 -1.18 -6.68
N GLY A 71 -19.85 -1.26 -5.49
CA GLY A 71 -19.87 -2.51 -4.73
C GLY A 71 -19.02 -2.45 -3.48
N THR A 72 -18.50 -3.60 -3.07
CA THR A 72 -17.59 -3.73 -1.94
C THR A 72 -16.35 -4.52 -2.31
N LEU A 73 -15.23 -4.16 -1.66
CA LEU A 73 -13.97 -4.90 -1.62
C LEU A 73 -13.67 -5.25 -0.18
N THR A 74 -13.23 -6.47 0.09
CA THR A 74 -12.80 -6.92 1.41
C THR A 74 -11.38 -7.44 1.33
N PHE A 75 -10.47 -6.76 2.01
CA PHE A 75 -9.07 -7.14 2.12
C PHE A 75 -8.85 -7.88 3.44
N ASP A 76 -8.19 -9.03 3.39
CA ASP A 76 -8.02 -9.89 4.58
C ASP A 76 -6.86 -9.50 5.50
N GLY A 77 -6.11 -8.46 5.15
CA GLY A 77 -4.93 -8.01 5.87
C GLY A 77 -3.65 -8.82 5.58
N ARG A 78 -3.72 -9.87 4.77
CA ARG A 78 -2.63 -10.81 4.51
C ARG A 78 -2.29 -10.97 3.03
N GLY A 79 -3.08 -10.38 2.15
CA GLY A 79 -2.81 -10.33 0.71
C GLY A 79 -3.90 -10.98 -0.14
N ALA A 80 -5.03 -11.39 0.43
CA ALA A 80 -6.20 -11.86 -0.31
C ALA A 80 -7.31 -10.79 -0.33
N VAL A 81 -7.93 -10.61 -1.49
CA VAL A 81 -9.04 -9.67 -1.68
C VAL A 81 -10.23 -10.38 -2.32
N THR A 82 -11.42 -10.05 -1.84
CA THR A 82 -12.70 -10.46 -2.45
C THR A 82 -13.60 -9.25 -2.66
N GLY A 83 -14.55 -9.35 -3.58
CA GLY A 83 -15.47 -8.26 -3.86
C GLY A 83 -16.81 -8.72 -4.40
N THR A 84 -17.81 -7.86 -4.27
CA THR A 84 -19.13 -7.99 -4.88
C THR A 84 -19.49 -6.65 -5.49
N VAL A 85 -19.76 -6.63 -6.79
CA VAL A 85 -19.97 -5.40 -7.57
C VAL A 85 -21.16 -5.53 -8.51
N VAL A 86 -21.74 -4.38 -8.85
CA VAL A 86 -22.66 -4.24 -9.97
C VAL A 86 -21.98 -3.34 -10.99
N ASN A 87 -21.77 -3.86 -12.20
CA ASN A 87 -21.18 -3.13 -13.30
C ASN A 87 -22.28 -2.63 -14.25
N SER A 88 -22.09 -1.44 -14.80
CA SER A 88 -22.79 -0.94 -15.98
C SER A 88 -21.78 -0.85 -17.11
N LEU A 89 -21.85 -1.78 -18.05
CA LEU A 89 -20.94 -1.88 -19.19
C LEU A 89 -21.67 -1.42 -20.45
N ASN A 90 -21.36 -0.22 -20.93
CA ASN A 90 -22.06 0.42 -22.04
C ASN A 90 -23.60 0.38 -21.87
N GLY A 91 -24.08 0.61 -20.63
CA GLY A 91 -25.50 0.56 -20.26
C GLY A 91 -26.03 -0.84 -19.89
N THR A 92 -25.28 -1.92 -20.13
CA THR A 92 -25.67 -3.28 -19.73
C THR A 92 -25.30 -3.55 -18.28
N ILE A 93 -26.27 -3.94 -17.46
CA ILE A 93 -26.06 -4.20 -16.03
C ILE A 93 -25.61 -5.64 -15.79
N VAL A 94 -24.47 -5.81 -15.13
CA VAL A 94 -23.88 -7.13 -14.82
C VAL A 94 -23.44 -7.18 -13.35
N PRO A 95 -24.17 -7.90 -12.48
CA PRO A 95 -23.66 -8.30 -11.17
C PRO A 95 -22.45 -9.21 -11.32
N ALA A 96 -21.40 -8.96 -10.53
CA ALA A 96 -20.17 -9.73 -10.57
C ALA A 96 -19.54 -9.89 -9.18
N THR A 97 -18.67 -10.88 -9.07
CA THR A 97 -17.79 -11.08 -7.91
C THR A 97 -16.34 -10.97 -8.32
N GLU A 98 -15.53 -10.49 -7.38
CA GLU A 98 -14.10 -10.31 -7.56
C GLU A 98 -13.36 -11.21 -6.57
N LYS A 99 -12.29 -11.87 -7.01
CA LYS A 99 -11.42 -12.66 -6.14
C LYS A 99 -9.98 -12.57 -6.63
N GLY A 100 -9.06 -12.31 -5.72
CA GLY A 100 -7.65 -12.31 -6.08
C GLY A 100 -6.73 -11.94 -4.94
N THR A 101 -5.61 -11.31 -5.29
CA THR A 101 -4.51 -11.03 -4.35
C THR A 101 -4.01 -9.61 -4.48
N TYR A 102 -3.43 -9.09 -3.40
CA TYR A 102 -2.88 -7.75 -3.35
C TYR A 102 -1.56 -7.72 -2.55
N GLN A 103 -0.74 -6.70 -2.83
CA GLN A 103 0.46 -6.39 -2.08
C GLN A 103 0.52 -4.89 -1.82
N VAL A 104 0.73 -4.51 -0.56
CA VAL A 104 0.98 -3.15 -0.11
C VAL A 104 2.49 -2.96 0.08
N ASN A 105 3.01 -1.87 -0.47
CA ASN A 105 4.38 -1.43 -0.30
C ASN A 105 4.50 -0.52 0.95
N PRO A 106 5.70 -0.42 1.55
CA PRO A 106 5.93 0.44 2.72
C PRO A 106 5.62 1.92 2.50
N ASP A 107 5.62 2.40 1.24
CA ASP A 107 5.28 3.77 0.85
C ASP A 107 3.77 4.04 0.72
N CYS A 108 2.94 3.06 1.09
CA CYS A 108 1.49 3.08 1.02
C CYS A 108 0.93 3.03 -0.41
N THR A 109 1.73 2.59 -1.36
CA THR A 109 1.25 2.17 -2.68
C THR A 109 1.03 0.66 -2.71
N GLY A 110 0.46 0.15 -3.79
CA GLY A 110 0.38 -1.29 -3.98
C GLY A 110 -0.21 -1.67 -5.31
N THR A 111 -0.35 -2.98 -5.49
CA THR A 111 -1.00 -3.57 -6.66
C THR A 111 -1.95 -4.65 -6.23
N TYR A 112 -2.98 -4.88 -7.05
CA TYR A 112 -3.81 -6.08 -6.90
C TYR A 112 -4.20 -6.65 -8.25
N THR A 113 -4.45 -7.95 -8.24
CA THR A 113 -4.98 -8.71 -9.37
C THR A 113 -6.28 -9.36 -8.93
N VAL A 114 -7.35 -9.23 -9.71
CA VAL A 114 -8.67 -9.83 -9.40
C VAL A 114 -9.25 -10.54 -10.62
N GLN A 115 -9.81 -11.72 -10.39
CA GLN A 115 -10.66 -12.41 -11.35
C GLN A 115 -12.10 -11.94 -11.15
N ILE A 116 -12.76 -11.55 -12.24
CA ILE A 116 -14.12 -10.98 -12.24
C ILE A 116 -15.07 -11.99 -12.89
N SER A 117 -15.98 -12.55 -12.10
CA SER A 117 -16.95 -13.56 -12.53
C SER A 117 -18.37 -12.95 -12.56
N PRO A 118 -19.21 -13.23 -13.58
CA PRO A 118 -19.03 -14.22 -14.65
C PRO A 118 -18.33 -13.68 -15.90
N LEU A 119 -17.78 -12.46 -15.86
CA LEU A 119 -17.18 -11.81 -17.04
C LEU A 119 -15.95 -12.57 -17.59
N GLY A 120 -15.29 -13.41 -16.79
CA GLY A 120 -14.12 -14.17 -17.21
C GLY A 120 -12.89 -13.30 -17.44
N ILE A 121 -12.84 -12.12 -16.80
CA ILE A 121 -11.78 -11.13 -16.94
C ILE A 121 -10.84 -11.23 -15.73
N THR A 122 -9.54 -11.10 -15.96
CA THR A 122 -8.57 -10.82 -14.91
C THR A 122 -8.14 -9.36 -15.03
N GLY A 123 -8.42 -8.56 -14.00
CA GLY A 123 -8.00 -7.16 -13.92
C GLY A 123 -6.73 -7.00 -13.09
N HIS A 124 -5.89 -6.04 -13.48
CA HIS A 124 -4.69 -5.62 -12.78
C HIS A 124 -4.80 -4.14 -12.44
N ALA A 125 -4.44 -3.78 -11.22
CA ALA A 125 -4.54 -2.42 -10.75
C ALA A 125 -3.33 -1.98 -9.93
N PHE A 126 -3.07 -0.69 -9.98
CA PHE A 126 -2.19 0.00 -9.05
C PHE A 126 -3.05 0.87 -8.13
N PHE A 127 -2.68 0.96 -6.86
CA PHE A 127 -3.40 1.78 -5.90
C PHE A 127 -2.50 2.57 -4.98
N VAL A 128 -3.07 3.63 -4.43
CA VAL A 128 -2.50 4.47 -3.38
C VAL A 128 -3.46 4.46 -2.21
N ILE A 129 -2.95 4.18 -1.01
CA ILE A 129 -3.69 4.30 0.24
C ILE A 129 -3.65 5.77 0.67
N ASP A 130 -4.82 6.33 0.91
CA ASP A 130 -5.05 7.72 1.30
C ASP A 130 -5.82 7.77 2.64
N ASP A 131 -5.95 8.97 3.21
CA ASP A 131 -6.76 9.27 4.39
C ASP A 131 -6.59 8.26 5.54
N VAL A 132 -5.35 8.00 5.94
CA VAL A 132 -5.01 7.08 7.05
C VAL A 132 -5.64 5.69 6.86
N ALA A 133 -5.64 5.18 5.63
CA ALA A 133 -6.24 3.89 5.26
C ALA A 133 -7.77 3.82 5.38
N ASN A 134 -8.45 4.96 5.26
CA ASN A 134 -9.89 5.02 5.06
C ASN A 134 -10.29 5.17 3.60
N GLU A 135 -9.37 5.58 2.73
CA GLU A 135 -9.58 5.67 1.29
C GLU A 135 -8.45 4.97 0.51
N ILE A 136 -8.80 4.34 -0.61
CA ILE A 136 -7.87 3.74 -1.56
C ILE A 136 -8.24 4.27 -2.93
N GLN A 137 -7.29 4.94 -3.59
CA GLN A 137 -7.44 5.42 -4.96
C GLN A 137 -6.77 4.41 -5.90
N ILE A 138 -7.49 3.99 -6.93
CA ILE A 138 -7.14 2.81 -7.74
C ILE A 138 -7.24 3.16 -9.21
N ILE A 139 -6.25 2.77 -10.01
CA ILE A 139 -6.34 2.76 -11.47
C ILE A 139 -6.15 1.35 -12.00
N THR A 140 -6.86 1.02 -13.07
CA THR A 140 -6.58 -0.20 -13.84
C THR A 140 -5.32 0.01 -14.69
N THR A 141 -4.47 -1.01 -14.73
CA THR A 141 -3.20 -0.98 -15.49
C THR A 141 -3.23 -1.86 -16.74
N ASP A 142 -4.35 -2.53 -17.01
CA ASP A 142 -4.54 -3.35 -18.20
C ASP A 142 -4.53 -2.50 -19.49
N PRO A 143 -3.85 -2.97 -20.56
CA PRO A 143 -3.89 -2.30 -21.85
C PRO A 143 -5.32 -2.13 -22.39
N GLY A 144 -5.63 -0.95 -22.92
CA GLY A 144 -6.94 -0.67 -23.50
C GLY A 144 -8.04 -0.41 -22.48
N VAL A 145 -7.68 -0.20 -21.20
CA VAL A 145 -8.64 0.15 -20.14
C VAL A 145 -8.21 1.47 -19.48
N VAL A 146 -9.15 2.40 -19.35
CA VAL A 146 -8.94 3.68 -18.64
C VAL A 146 -10.05 3.82 -17.61
N ILE A 147 -9.80 3.29 -16.42
CA ILE A 147 -10.76 3.25 -15.30
C ILE A 147 -10.06 3.73 -14.04
N ILE A 148 -10.77 4.55 -13.27
CA ILE A 148 -10.43 4.92 -11.90
C ILE A 148 -11.50 4.41 -10.95
N CYS A 149 -11.08 3.90 -9.80
CA CYS A 149 -11.94 3.53 -8.69
C CYS A 149 -11.49 4.23 -7.41
N VAL A 150 -12.45 4.53 -6.55
CA VAL A 150 -12.21 4.99 -5.18
C VAL A 150 -12.92 4.02 -4.25
N ALA A 151 -12.18 3.44 -3.31
CA ALA A 151 -12.71 2.57 -2.27
C ALA A 151 -12.59 3.27 -0.91
N ARG A 152 -13.70 3.38 -0.18
CA ARG A 152 -13.76 3.98 1.16
C ARG A 152 -14.21 2.95 2.17
N ARG A 153 -13.69 3.00 3.40
CA ARG A 153 -14.11 2.06 4.44
C ARG A 153 -15.63 2.09 4.59
N GLN A 154 -16.30 0.94 4.47
CA GLN A 154 -17.76 0.89 4.40
C GLN A 154 -18.42 1.34 5.71
N PHE A 155 -17.76 1.04 6.84
CA PHE A 155 -18.12 1.53 8.17
C PHE A 155 -16.84 1.98 8.91
N PRO A 156 -16.85 3.12 9.61
CA PRO A 156 -15.71 3.51 10.45
C PRO A 156 -15.41 2.42 11.49
N VAL A 157 -14.17 2.37 11.98
CA VAL A 157 -13.82 1.56 13.15
C VAL A 157 -14.43 2.27 14.39
N GLY A 158 -15.72 2.02 14.65
CA GLY A 158 -16.54 2.70 15.66
C GLY A 158 -18.03 2.42 15.44
N ASP A 159 -18.86 2.61 16.47
CA ASP A 159 -20.27 2.20 16.44
C ASP A 159 -21.09 3.09 15.51
N TRP A 160 -21.27 2.66 14.26
CA TRP A 160 -22.11 3.34 13.26
C TRP A 160 -23.62 3.21 13.55
N ARG A 161 -23.98 2.53 14.64
CA ARG A 161 -25.36 2.36 15.13
C ARG A 161 -25.61 3.02 16.49
N GLN A 162 -24.67 3.79 17.05
CA GLN A 162 -24.93 4.64 18.21
C GLN A 162 -25.44 6.02 17.80
#